data_AF-A0A946AY02-F1
#
_entry.id   AF-A0A946AY02-F1
#
_cell.length_a   1.000
_cell.length_b   1.000
_cell.length_c   1.000
_cell.angle_alpha   90.00
_cell.angle_beta   90.00
_cell.angle_gamma   90.00
#
_symmetry.space_group_name_H-M   'P 1'
#
loop_
_entity.id
_entity.type
_entity.pdbx_description
1 polymer ?
#
loop_
_entity_poly.entity_id
_entity_poly.type
_entity_poly.pdbx_seq_one_letter_code
_entity_poly.pdbx_strand_id
1 'polypeptide(L)' 'ASIQPILLAVAYSGKVENKSTGDSLLSVGAVASRLDCDPDWVYRNTDKLPFTRRLSSKQLRFSEKGLEKYIRNLPR' A
#
# COMPACT_ATOMS: atom_id res chain seq x y z
N ALA A 1 -34.26 15.73 -28.06
CA ALA A 1 -32.81 15.40 -28.06
C ALA A 1 -32.44 14.97 -26.65
N SER A 2 -32.16 13.68 -26.46
CA SER A 2 -31.80 13.11 -25.15
C SER A 2 -30.28 13.07 -25.05
N ILE A 3 -29.70 13.91 -24.21
CA ILE A 3 -28.27 13.92 -23.93
C ILE A 3 -28.11 13.37 -22.52
N GLN A 4 -27.70 12.11 -22.40
CA GLN A 4 -27.27 11.55 -21.12
C GLN A 4 -25.77 11.83 -20.95
N PRO A 5 -25.34 12.44 -19.83
CA PRO A 5 -23.94 12.71 -19.58
C PRO A 5 -23.18 11.43 -19.20
N ILE A 6 -21.93 11.43 -19.64
CA ILE A 6 -20.94 10.37 -19.62
C ILE A 6 -20.70 9.85 -18.20
N LEU A 7 -20.69 8.52 -18.08
CA LEU A 7 -20.38 7.76 -16.88
C LEU A 7 -18.97 8.09 -16.38
N LEU A 8 -18.86 8.77 -15.23
CA LEU A 8 -17.60 9.01 -14.53
C LEU A 8 -17.09 7.68 -13.96
N ALA A 9 -16.10 7.09 -14.63
CA ALA A 9 -15.38 5.94 -14.12
C ALA A 9 -14.47 6.36 -12.96
N VAL A 10 -15.04 6.44 -11.75
CA VAL A 10 -14.22 6.38 -10.55
C VAL A 10 -13.70 4.94 -10.45
N ALA A 11 -12.44 4.75 -10.82
CA ALA A 11 -11.72 3.52 -10.54
C ALA A 11 -11.56 3.40 -9.02
N TYR A 12 -12.61 2.96 -8.34
CA TYR A 12 -12.46 2.34 -7.04
C TYR A 12 -11.61 1.11 -7.29
N SER A 13 -10.33 1.24 -6.94
CA SER A 13 -9.41 0.15 -6.70
C SER A 13 -9.99 -0.67 -5.55
N GLY A 14 -11.02 -1.44 -5.87
CA GLY A 14 -11.68 -2.40 -5.00
C GLY A 14 -10.68 -3.49 -4.75
N LYS A 15 -9.96 -3.35 -3.63
CA LYS A 15 -9.12 -4.37 -3.04
C LYS A 15 -9.94 -5.66 -2.95
N VAL A 16 -9.66 -6.60 -3.84
CA VAL A 16 -10.27 -7.93 -3.80
C VAL A 16 -9.73 -8.60 -2.54
N GLU A 17 -10.54 -8.60 -1.49
CA GLU A 17 -10.24 -9.26 -0.21
C GLU A 17 -10.31 -10.77 -0.38
N ASN A 18 -9.35 -11.35 -1.10
CA ASN A 18 -9.04 -12.76 -0.90
C ASN A 18 -8.19 -12.82 0.37
N LYS A 19 -8.79 -13.26 1.49
CA LYS A 19 -8.07 -13.67 2.72
C LYS A 19 -7.18 -14.87 2.37
N SER A 20 -6.13 -14.60 1.62
CA SER A 20 -4.99 -15.47 1.48
C SER A 20 -4.45 -15.64 2.89
N THR A 21 -4.37 -16.87 3.39
CA THR A 21 -3.78 -17.19 4.71
C THR A 21 -2.32 -16.67 4.84
N GLY A 22 -1.71 -16.25 3.73
CA GLY A 22 -0.39 -15.63 3.65
C GLY A 22 -0.36 -14.11 3.92
N ASP A 23 0.86 -13.60 4.02
CA ASP A 23 1.12 -12.17 4.16
C ASP A 23 1.00 -11.47 2.80
N SER A 24 0.07 -10.52 2.67
CA SER A 24 -0.09 -9.74 1.45
C SER A 24 1.06 -8.74 1.28
N LEU A 25 1.66 -8.73 0.11
CA LEU A 25 2.76 -7.83 -0.23
C LEU A 25 2.25 -6.56 -0.92
N LEU A 26 2.47 -5.42 -0.29
CA LEU A 26 2.12 -4.09 -0.77
C LEU A 26 3.27 -3.47 -1.58
N SER A 27 2.90 -2.60 -2.52
CA SER A 27 3.82 -1.70 -3.22
C SER A 27 4.09 -0.45 -2.37
N VAL A 28 5.13 0.31 -2.75
CA VAL A 28 5.50 1.58 -2.10
C VAL A 28 4.32 2.54 -2.03
N GLY A 29 3.59 2.73 -3.14
CA GLY A 29 2.44 3.64 -3.19
C GLY A 29 1.33 3.25 -2.22
N ALA A 30 1.02 1.96 -2.10
CA ALA A 30 0.01 1.49 -1.15
C ALA A 30 0.42 1.72 0.31
N VAL A 31 1.71 1.58 0.63
CA VAL A 31 2.25 1.88 1.97
C VAL A 31 2.20 3.38 2.24
N ALA A 32 2.64 4.20 1.28
CA ALA A 32 2.64 5.65 1.37
C ALA A 32 1.23 6.19 1.66
N SER A 33 0.23 5.74 0.91
CA SER A 33 -1.18 6.11 1.15
C SER A 33 -1.71 5.66 2.51
N ARG A 34 -1.22 4.54 3.06
CA ARG A 34 -1.64 4.04 4.38
C ARG A 34 -0.99 4.79 5.53
N LEU A 35 0.23 5.28 5.33
CA LEU A 35 1.00 6.06 6.30
C LEU A 35 0.78 7.57 6.16
N ASP A 36 -0.01 8.00 5.17
CA ASP A 36 -0.20 9.40 4.78
C ASP A 36 1.15 10.13 4.58
N CYS A 37 2.09 9.45 3.93
CA CYS A 37 3.44 9.96 3.71
C CYS A 37 3.85 9.90 2.24
N ASP A 38 4.95 10.57 1.94
CA ASP A 38 5.46 10.66 0.58
C ASP A 38 6.09 9.32 0.10
N PRO A 39 5.84 8.87 -1.15
CA PRO A 39 6.43 7.64 -1.69
C PRO A 39 7.97 7.63 -1.70
N ASP A 40 8.62 8.77 -1.94
CA ASP A 40 10.08 8.88 -1.88
C ASP A 40 10.58 8.75 -0.44
N TRP A 41 9.82 9.25 0.56
CA TRP A 41 10.14 9.01 1.96
C TRP A 41 10.13 7.50 2.28
N VAL A 42 9.14 6.76 1.78
CA VAL A 42 9.07 5.30 1.96
C VAL A 42 10.28 4.60 1.34
N TYR A 43 10.72 5.02 0.14
CA TYR A 43 11.93 4.50 -0.50
C TYR A 43 13.21 4.80 0.28
N ARG A 44 13.33 6.01 0.84
CA ARG A 44 14.51 6.42 1.63
C ARG A 44 14.56 5.77 3.00
N ASN A 45 13.40 5.38 3.53
CA ASN A 45 13.28 4.85 4.88
C ASN A 45 13.13 3.31 4.92
N THR A 46 13.37 2.62 3.81
CA THR A 46 13.21 1.16 3.69
C THR A 46 13.95 0.36 4.75
N ASP A 47 15.16 0.78 5.10
CA ASP A 47 16.00 0.09 6.08
C ASP A 47 15.52 0.26 7.52
N LYS A 48 14.70 1.28 7.79
CA LYS A 48 14.12 1.53 9.11
C LYS A 48 12.75 0.87 9.29
N LEU A 49 12.10 0.48 8.19
CA LEU A 49 10.78 -0.16 8.23
C LEU A 49 10.94 -1.67 8.46
N PRO A 50 10.49 -2.22 9.60
CA PRO A 50 10.72 -3.63 9.97
C PRO A 50 9.89 -4.62 9.13
N PHE A 51 9.02 -4.12 8.25
CA PHE A 51 8.11 -4.88 7.41
C PHE A 51 8.50 -4.83 5.92
N THR A 52 9.68 -4.30 5.61
CA THR A 52 10.24 -4.30 4.26
C THR A 52 10.63 -5.72 3.83
N ARG A 53 10.14 -6.15 2.67
CA ARG A 53 10.48 -7.42 2.03
C ARG A 53 11.15 -7.14 0.69
N ARG A 54 12.47 -7.35 0.63
CA ARG A 54 13.24 -7.24 -0.60
C ARG A 54 13.26 -8.59 -1.32
N LEU A 55 12.58 -8.68 -2.46
CA LEU A 55 12.55 -9.90 -3.27
C LEU A 55 13.73 -9.94 -4.25
N SER A 56 14.16 -8.77 -4.73
CA SER A 56 15.32 -8.60 -5.61
C SER A 56 15.85 -7.17 -5.49
N SER A 57 17.00 -6.87 -6.10
CA SER A 57 17.63 -5.55 -6.09
C SER A 57 16.69 -4.43 -6.54
N LYS A 58 15.74 -4.74 -7.43
CA LYS A 58 14.79 -3.80 -8.04
C LYS A 58 13.32 -4.06 -7.66
N GLN A 59 13.06 -5.07 -6.83
CA GLN A 59 11.71 -5.46 -6.41
C GLN A 59 11.57 -5.33 -4.91
N LEU A 60 11.08 -4.17 -4.51
CA LEU A 60 10.77 -3.82 -3.14
C LEU A 60 9.27 -4.02 -2.89
N ARG A 61 8.96 -4.73 -1.82
CA ARG A 61 7.61 -5.00 -1.35
C ARG A 61 7.55 -4.82 0.16
N PHE A 62 6.33 -4.71 0.68
CA PHE A 62 6.09 -4.49 2.10
C PHE A 62 5.04 -5.44 2.61
N SER A 63 5.28 -6.03 3.77
CA SER A 63 4.30 -6.86 4.45
C SER A 63 3.13 -6.01 4.94
N GLU A 64 1.90 -6.36 4.53
CA GLU A 64 0.70 -5.69 5.02
C GLU A 64 0.52 -5.89 6.52
N LYS A 65 0.72 -7.10 7.05
CA LYS A 65 0.58 -7.35 8.50
C LYS A 65 1.64 -6.60 9.30
N GLY A 66 2.85 -6.51 8.77
CA GLY A 66 3.94 -5.76 9.38
C GLY A 66 3.64 -4.25 9.43
N LEU A 67 3.09 -3.69 8.36
CA LEU A 67 2.63 -2.30 8.32
C LEU A 67 1.52 -2.04 9.36
N GLU A 68 0.50 -2.90 9.42
CA GLU A 68 -0.59 -2.75 10.39
C GLU A 68 -0.09 -2.85 11.83
N LYS A 69 0.86 -3.75 12.12
CA LYS A 69 1.51 -3.84 13.43
C LYS A 69 2.30 -2.57 13.76
N TYR A 70 3.01 -2.02 12.78
CA TYR A 70 3.77 -0.78 12.93
C TYR A 70 2.85 0.40 13.25
N ILE A 71 1.77 0.58 12.49
CA ILE A 71 0.79 1.66 12.73
C ILE A 71 0.17 1.55 14.13
N ARG A 72 -0.14 0.33 14.60
CA ARG A 72 -0.65 0.10 15.95
C ARG A 72 0.35 0.40 17.07
N ASN A 73 1.65 0.31 16.79
CA ASN A 73 2.71 0.57 17.76
C ASN A 73 3.20 2.02 17.76
N LEU A 74 2.87 2.80 16.71
CA LEU A 74 3.21 4.22 16.65
C LEU A 74 2.62 4.94 17.89
N PRO A 75 3.43 5.70 18.63
CA PRO A 75 2.91 6.57 19.67
C PRO A 75 1.95 7.58 19.02
N ARG A 76 0.73 7.69 19.57
CA ARG A 76 -0.28 8.65 19.13
C ARG A 76 -0.13 9.99 19.83
#